data_AF-A0A6A5GIW3-F1
#
_entry.id   AF-A0A6A5GIW3-F1
#
_cell.length_a   1.000
_cell.length_b   1.000
_cell.length_c   1.000
_cell.angle_alpha   90.00
_cell.angle_beta   90.00
_cell.angle_gamma   90.00
#
_symmetry.space_group_name_H-M   'P 1'
#
loop_
_entity.id
_entity.type
_entity.pdbx_description
1 polymer ?
#
loop_
_entity_poly.entity_id
_entity_poly.type
_entity_poly.pdbx_seq_one_letter_code
_entity_poly.pdbx_strand_id
1 'polypeptide(L)'
;MHGDIDQLKNVVTLMKAKNIQFEDVEKAIDHIMGVGGMVDSYCGLSNYSDRVVELLHVLELQIYEAADQLNSNFKDTTFFVNIVEPVSRLLKFTSAAIRNHNQKFLKQVYKEFENNPPLRLTYMLSSYLEHDAINPMKASQSSKGEELAQCVMGILLFLDAFYIGLTGQYDDTAELRREVRVVLGKMDKLSHLGI
;
A
#
# COMPACT_ATOMS: atom_id res chain seq x y z
N MET A 1 -5.78 1.05 -22.02
CA MET A 1 -6.03 -0.41 -21.90
C MET A 1 -4.81 -1.23 -21.49
N HIS A 2 -3.69 -1.29 -22.22
CA HIS A 2 -2.45 -1.88 -21.65
C HIS A 2 -1.78 -0.92 -20.66
N GLY A 3 -1.79 0.38 -20.94
CA GLY A 3 -1.12 1.39 -20.10
C GLY A 3 -1.64 1.52 -18.66
N ASP A 4 -2.94 1.31 -18.40
CA ASP A 4 -3.53 1.53 -17.06
C ASP A 4 -3.09 0.45 -16.04
N ILE A 5 -2.77 -0.77 -16.51
CA ILE A 5 -2.30 -1.89 -15.66
C ILE A 5 -0.79 -1.82 -15.44
N ASP A 6 -0.05 -1.33 -16.43
CA ASP A 6 1.37 -1.01 -16.26
C ASP A 6 1.55 0.18 -15.30
N GLN A 7 0.62 1.16 -15.30
CA GLN A 7 0.53 2.24 -14.31
C GLN A 7 0.20 1.74 -12.89
N LEU A 8 -0.59 0.67 -12.76
CA LEU A 8 -0.88 0.05 -11.47
C LEU A 8 0.34 -0.67 -10.87
N LYS A 9 1.13 -1.38 -11.70
CA LYS A 9 2.46 -1.92 -11.31
C LYS A 9 3.44 -0.81 -10.95
N ASN A 10 3.26 0.39 -11.51
CA ASN A 10 4.15 1.51 -11.29
C ASN A 10 4.12 2.01 -9.85
N VAL A 11 3.03 2.00 -9.07
CA VAL A 11 3.08 2.62 -7.72
C VAL A 11 4.13 1.95 -6.83
N VAL A 12 4.10 0.62 -6.68
CA VAL A 12 5.07 -0.09 -5.83
C VAL A 12 6.48 -0.08 -6.45
N THR A 13 6.58 -0.12 -7.78
CA THR A 13 7.86 -0.05 -8.49
C THR A 13 8.50 1.33 -8.38
N LEU A 14 7.71 2.40 -8.54
CA LEU A 14 8.09 3.80 -8.34
C LEU A 14 8.47 4.03 -6.90
N MET A 15 7.72 3.49 -5.93
CA MET A 15 8.04 3.62 -4.51
C MET A 15 9.34 2.91 -4.11
N LYS A 16 9.78 1.89 -4.87
CA LYS A 16 11.08 1.22 -4.73
C LYS A 16 12.21 1.93 -5.49
N ALA A 17 11.93 2.96 -6.29
CA ALA A 17 12.93 3.66 -7.08
C ALA A 17 13.66 4.73 -6.25
N LYS A 18 15.00 4.78 -6.34
CA LYS A 18 15.85 5.71 -5.56
C LYS A 18 15.73 7.21 -5.92
N ASN A 19 14.71 7.63 -6.67
CA ASN A 19 14.46 9.03 -7.04
C ASN A 19 13.01 9.20 -7.52
N ILE A 20 12.06 9.00 -6.61
CA ILE A 20 10.64 9.03 -6.91
C ILE A 20 10.25 10.42 -7.43
N GLN A 21 9.77 10.49 -8.67
CA GLN A 21 9.03 11.65 -9.16
C GLN A 21 7.58 11.49 -8.69
N PHE A 22 7.18 12.29 -7.70
CA PHE A 22 5.84 12.19 -7.11
C PHE A 22 4.72 12.42 -8.12
N GLU A 23 4.97 13.16 -9.21
CA GLU A 23 4.02 13.34 -10.30
C GLU A 23 3.65 12.01 -10.98
N ASP A 24 4.60 11.08 -11.10
CA ASP A 24 4.35 9.75 -11.68
C ASP A 24 3.53 8.87 -10.71
N VAL A 25 3.74 9.05 -9.41
CA VAL A 25 2.93 8.41 -8.36
C VAL A 25 1.51 8.96 -8.36
N GLU A 26 1.34 10.28 -8.55
CA GLU A 26 0.03 10.94 -8.63
C GLU A 26 -0.78 10.45 -9.84
N LYS A 27 -0.15 10.35 -11.02
CA LYS A 27 -0.81 9.78 -12.21
C LYS A 27 -1.29 8.35 -11.95
N ALA A 28 -0.45 7.52 -11.36
CA ALA A 28 -0.81 6.15 -11.05
C ALA A 28 -1.95 6.03 -10.02
N ILE A 29 -2.00 6.94 -9.03
CA ILE A 29 -3.11 7.06 -8.06
C ILE A 29 -4.43 7.41 -8.76
N ASP A 30 -4.45 8.35 -9.69
CA ASP A 30 -5.67 8.73 -10.42
C ASP A 30 -6.25 7.55 -11.21
N HIS A 31 -5.38 6.73 -11.81
CA HIS A 31 -5.79 5.49 -12.49
C HIS A 31 -6.41 4.48 -11.51
N ILE A 32 -5.85 4.33 -10.31
CA ILE A 32 -6.37 3.43 -9.25
C ILE A 32 -7.74 3.90 -8.75
N MET A 33 -7.92 5.20 -8.56
CA MET A 33 -9.21 5.78 -8.20
C MET A 33 -10.28 5.47 -9.24
N GLY A 34 -9.91 5.52 -10.52
CA GLY A 34 -10.77 5.07 -11.63
C GLY A 34 -11.23 3.61 -11.47
N VAL A 35 -10.35 2.71 -11.02
CA VAL A 35 -10.70 1.30 -10.76
C VAL A 35 -11.74 1.16 -9.66
N GLY A 36 -11.53 1.83 -8.53
CA GLY A 36 -12.50 1.82 -7.43
C GLY A 36 -13.88 2.30 -7.89
N GLY A 37 -13.93 3.39 -8.65
CA GLY A 37 -15.19 3.94 -9.18
C GLY A 37 -15.91 2.98 -10.13
N MET A 38 -15.17 2.22 -10.94
CA MET A 38 -15.73 1.19 -11.83
C MET A 38 -16.32 0.00 -11.07
N VAL A 39 -15.71 -0.38 -9.93
CA VAL A 39 -16.21 -1.44 -9.05
C VAL A 39 -17.53 -1.02 -8.39
N ASP A 40 -17.63 0.22 -7.91
CA ASP A 40 -18.87 0.75 -7.35
C ASP A 40 -19.97 0.90 -8.42
N SER A 41 -19.60 1.38 -9.61
CA SER A 41 -20.52 1.64 -10.72
C SER A 41 -20.95 0.39 -11.51
N TYR A 42 -20.53 -0.82 -11.11
CA TYR A 42 -20.87 -2.08 -11.78
C TYR A 42 -20.54 -2.10 -13.29
N CYS A 43 -19.30 -1.83 -13.68
CA CYS A 43 -18.86 -2.01 -15.07
C CYS A 43 -18.23 -3.39 -15.27
N GLY A 44 -18.98 -4.34 -15.86
CA GLY A 44 -18.59 -5.73 -16.15
C GLY A 44 -17.44 -5.90 -17.17
N LEU A 45 -16.29 -5.29 -16.92
CA LEU A 45 -15.05 -5.45 -17.70
C LEU A 45 -14.23 -6.63 -17.16
N SER A 46 -14.63 -7.85 -17.52
CA SER A 46 -14.05 -9.10 -16.97
C SER A 46 -12.53 -9.18 -17.11
N ASN A 47 -11.96 -8.78 -18.26
CA ASN A 47 -10.52 -8.86 -18.50
C ASN A 47 -9.68 -7.85 -17.70
N TYR A 48 -10.29 -6.74 -17.26
CA TYR A 48 -9.62 -5.75 -16.43
C TYR A 48 -9.57 -6.22 -14.97
N SER A 49 -10.69 -6.76 -14.47
CA SER A 49 -10.82 -7.34 -13.13
C SER A 49 -9.75 -8.41 -12.85
N ASP A 50 -9.56 -9.37 -13.76
CA ASP A 50 -8.60 -10.46 -13.55
C ASP A 50 -7.16 -9.97 -13.41
N ARG A 51 -6.74 -9.02 -14.26
CA ARG A 51 -5.37 -8.48 -14.23
C ARG A 51 -5.10 -7.61 -13.00
N VAL A 52 -6.09 -6.83 -12.54
CA VAL A 52 -5.94 -6.06 -11.29
C VAL A 52 -5.84 -7.02 -10.10
N VAL A 53 -6.61 -8.11 -10.10
CA VAL A 53 -6.52 -9.11 -9.03
C VAL A 53 -5.18 -9.84 -9.04
N GLU A 54 -4.66 -10.22 -10.21
CA GLU A 54 -3.31 -10.79 -10.30
C GLU A 54 -2.26 -9.85 -9.74
N LEU A 55 -2.36 -8.55 -10.03
CA LEU A 55 -1.45 -7.56 -9.46
C LEU A 55 -1.57 -7.48 -7.94
N LEU A 56 -2.78 -7.42 -7.39
CA LEU A 56 -3.02 -7.40 -5.95
C LEU A 56 -2.42 -8.62 -5.26
N HIS A 57 -2.51 -9.79 -5.90
CA HIS A 57 -1.90 -11.01 -5.38
C HIS A 57 -0.37 -10.94 -5.42
N VAL A 58 0.23 -10.40 -6.48
CA VAL A 58 1.69 -10.14 -6.53
C VAL A 58 2.11 -9.18 -5.41
N LEU A 59 1.34 -8.11 -5.17
CA LEU A 59 1.64 -7.15 -4.10
C LEU A 59 1.54 -7.79 -2.71
N GLU A 60 0.54 -8.65 -2.50
CA GLU A 60 0.41 -9.44 -1.27
C GLU A 60 1.64 -10.32 -1.05
N LEU A 61 2.07 -11.08 -2.07
CA LEU A 61 3.25 -11.93 -2.01
C LEU A 61 4.52 -11.11 -1.73
N GLN A 62 4.67 -9.94 -2.35
CA GLN A 62 5.83 -9.06 -2.12
C GLN A 62 5.90 -8.55 -0.67
N ILE A 63 4.76 -8.19 -0.07
CA ILE A 63 4.74 -7.83 1.35
C ILE A 63 5.15 -9.02 2.22
N TYR A 64 4.59 -10.20 1.99
CA TYR A 64 4.91 -11.37 2.80
C TYR A 64 6.36 -11.79 2.64
N GLU A 65 6.90 -11.77 1.42
CA GLU A 65 8.31 -12.10 1.18
C GLU A 65 9.23 -11.08 1.85
N ALA A 66 8.96 -9.78 1.71
CA ALA A 66 9.75 -8.75 2.38
C ALA A 66 9.64 -8.84 3.91
N ALA A 67 8.45 -9.16 4.43
CA ALA A 67 8.20 -9.32 5.86
C ALA A 67 8.82 -10.60 6.44
N ASP A 68 8.80 -11.73 5.72
CA ASP A 68 9.39 -12.99 6.15
C ASP A 68 10.92 -12.91 6.19
N GLN A 69 11.51 -12.27 5.16
CA GLN A 69 12.93 -11.95 5.16
C GLN A 69 13.32 -11.04 6.32
N LEU A 70 12.44 -10.11 6.73
CA LEU A 70 12.66 -9.31 7.94
C LEU A 70 12.50 -10.13 9.21
N ASN A 71 11.43 -10.90 9.39
CA ASN A 71 11.15 -11.71 10.58
C ASN A 71 12.29 -12.69 10.91
N SER A 72 13.03 -13.19 9.91
CA SER A 72 14.21 -14.01 10.15
C SER A 72 15.31 -13.30 10.97
N ASN A 73 15.37 -11.97 10.89
CA ASN A 73 16.33 -11.10 11.60
C ASN A 73 15.66 -10.22 12.67
N PHE A 74 14.34 -10.03 12.59
CA PHE A 74 13.54 -9.12 13.38
C PHE A 74 12.76 -9.92 14.42
N LYS A 75 13.25 -9.95 15.67
CA LYS A 75 12.65 -10.75 16.76
C LYS A 75 11.32 -10.19 17.28
N ASP A 76 10.97 -8.96 16.92
CA ASP A 76 9.76 -8.28 17.38
C ASP A 76 8.63 -8.41 16.35
N THR A 77 7.66 -9.28 16.63
CA THR A 77 6.50 -9.49 15.76
C THR A 77 5.53 -8.30 15.72
N THR A 78 5.76 -7.25 16.53
CA THR A 78 4.85 -6.12 16.65
C THR A 78 4.69 -5.35 15.33
N PHE A 79 5.76 -5.16 14.54
CA PHE A 79 5.65 -4.55 13.21
C PHE A 79 4.77 -5.39 12.27
N PHE A 80 4.96 -6.71 12.31
CA PHE A 80 4.20 -7.64 11.47
C PHE A 80 2.70 -7.60 11.80
N VAL A 81 2.35 -7.73 13.08
CA VAL A 81 0.97 -7.73 13.56
C VAL A 81 0.28 -6.39 13.32
N ASN A 82 0.99 -5.27 13.49
CA ASN A 82 0.38 -3.95 13.46
C ASN A 82 0.39 -3.28 12.08
N ILE A 83 1.24 -3.73 11.15
CA ILE A 83 1.37 -3.14 9.81
C ILE A 83 1.11 -4.19 8.73
N VAL A 84 1.90 -5.26 8.69
CA VAL A 84 1.87 -6.24 7.59
C VAL A 84 0.52 -6.98 7.52
N GLU A 85 0.02 -7.45 8.65
CA GLU A 85 -1.27 -8.16 8.71
C GLU A 85 -2.47 -7.28 8.29
N PRO A 86 -2.65 -6.06 8.83
CA PRO A 86 -3.70 -5.15 8.36
C PRO A 86 -3.62 -4.85 6.86
N VAL A 87 -2.42 -4.56 6.33
CA VAL A 87 -2.24 -4.25 4.91
C VAL A 87 -2.58 -5.44 4.02
N SER A 88 -2.11 -6.64 4.38
CA SER A 88 -2.46 -7.88 3.68
C SER A 88 -3.97 -8.13 3.69
N ARG A 89 -4.63 -7.88 4.82
CA ARG A 89 -6.08 -8.03 4.91
C ARG A 89 -6.81 -7.06 3.98
N LEU A 90 -6.43 -5.78 3.96
CA LEU A 90 -7.03 -4.79 3.05
C LEU A 90 -6.83 -5.15 1.56
N LEU A 91 -5.65 -5.68 1.20
CA LEU A 91 -5.39 -6.19 -0.15
C LEU A 91 -6.35 -7.34 -0.53
N LYS A 92 -6.57 -8.30 0.38
CA LYS A 92 -7.50 -9.41 0.17
C LYS A 92 -8.93 -8.93 -0.02
N PHE A 93 -9.37 -7.98 0.81
CA PHE A 93 -10.71 -7.39 0.69
C PHE A 93 -10.87 -6.62 -0.62
N THR A 94 -9.84 -5.87 -1.03
CA THR A 94 -9.81 -5.14 -2.30
C THR A 94 -9.92 -6.10 -3.50
N SER A 95 -9.11 -7.16 -3.50
CA SER A 95 -9.15 -8.23 -4.52
C SER A 95 -10.51 -8.90 -4.59
N ALA A 96 -11.09 -9.23 -3.44
CA ALA A 96 -12.42 -9.80 -3.37
C ALA A 96 -13.52 -8.82 -3.84
N ALA A 97 -13.38 -7.51 -3.59
CA ALA A 97 -14.34 -6.50 -4.02
C ALA A 97 -14.37 -6.35 -5.55
N ILE A 98 -13.19 -6.46 -6.18
CA ILE A 98 -13.05 -6.43 -7.64
C ILE A 98 -13.68 -7.66 -8.31
N ARG A 99 -13.71 -8.81 -7.63
CA ARG A 99 -14.35 -10.05 -8.13
C ARG A 99 -15.81 -10.19 -7.75
N ASN A 100 -16.21 -9.60 -6.61
CA ASN A 100 -17.52 -9.75 -6.02
C ASN A 100 -18.15 -8.38 -5.79
N HIS A 101 -18.94 -7.97 -6.76
CA HIS A 101 -19.61 -6.68 -6.74
C HIS A 101 -20.83 -6.62 -5.79
N ASN A 102 -21.14 -7.71 -5.07
CA ASN A 102 -22.30 -7.77 -4.19
C ASN A 102 -22.28 -6.64 -3.15
N GLN A 103 -23.33 -5.82 -3.14
CA GLN A 103 -23.51 -4.71 -2.21
C GLN A 103 -23.38 -5.10 -0.72
N LYS A 104 -23.77 -6.31 -0.32
CA LYS A 104 -23.54 -6.80 1.05
C LYS A 104 -22.07 -7.06 1.36
N PHE A 105 -21.29 -7.44 0.35
CA PHE A 105 -19.85 -7.63 0.46
C PHE A 105 -19.13 -6.27 0.50
N LEU A 106 -19.53 -5.30 -0.34
CA LEU A 106 -18.97 -3.95 -0.31
C LEU A 106 -19.13 -3.28 1.06
N LYS A 107 -20.24 -3.49 1.78
CA LYS A 107 -20.38 -3.03 3.17
C LYS A 107 -19.33 -3.59 4.13
N GLN A 108 -18.89 -4.84 3.91
CA GLN A 108 -17.82 -5.44 4.71
C GLN A 108 -16.46 -4.85 4.34
N VAL A 109 -16.24 -4.59 3.04
CA VAL A 109 -15.04 -3.89 2.55
C VAL A 109 -14.95 -2.52 3.21
N TYR A 110 -16.03 -1.73 3.20
CA TYR A 110 -16.04 -0.40 3.83
C TYR A 110 -15.68 -0.46 5.31
N LYS A 111 -16.30 -1.39 6.05
CA LYS A 111 -15.98 -1.59 7.47
C LYS A 111 -14.53 -1.97 7.71
N GLU A 112 -13.91 -2.76 6.82
CA GLU A 112 -12.52 -3.15 6.99
C GLU A 112 -11.56 -1.96 6.78
N PHE A 113 -11.84 -1.10 5.81
CA PHE A 113 -11.11 0.15 5.57
C PHE A 113 -11.28 1.16 6.70
N GLU A 114 -12.49 1.27 7.28
CA GLU A 114 -12.73 2.13 8.45
C GLU A 114 -11.98 1.64 9.70
N ASN A 115 -11.86 0.32 9.90
CA ASN A 115 -11.12 -0.26 11.03
C ASN A 115 -9.60 -0.13 10.85
N ASN A 116 -9.13 -0.17 9.61
CA ASN A 116 -7.71 -0.10 9.26
C ASN A 116 -7.46 0.99 8.19
N PRO A 117 -7.66 2.29 8.49
CA PRO A 117 -7.49 3.32 7.48
C PRO A 117 -6.04 3.36 6.98
N PRO A 118 -5.79 3.41 5.65
CA PRO A 118 -4.43 3.50 5.11
C PRO A 118 -3.61 4.65 5.70
N LEU A 119 -4.25 5.79 5.98
CA LEU A 119 -3.64 6.93 6.67
C LEU A 119 -3.12 6.57 8.06
N ARG A 120 -3.94 5.89 8.88
CA ARG A 120 -3.54 5.45 10.22
C ARG A 120 -2.35 4.49 10.16
N LEU A 121 -2.36 3.54 9.23
CA LEU A 121 -1.25 2.60 9.04
C LEU A 121 0.03 3.30 8.60
N THR A 122 -0.08 4.36 7.80
CA THR A 122 1.06 5.19 7.39
C THR A 122 1.66 5.96 8.56
N TYR A 123 0.82 6.57 9.42
CA TYR A 123 1.29 7.19 10.66
C TYR A 123 1.98 6.18 11.60
N MET A 124 1.45 4.97 11.70
CA MET A 124 2.07 3.91 12.50
C MET A 124 3.44 3.53 11.93
N LEU A 125 3.55 3.31 10.61
CA LEU A 125 4.84 3.06 9.93
C LEU A 125 5.84 4.20 10.19
N SER A 126 5.38 5.45 10.10
CA SER A 126 6.16 6.67 10.41
C SER A 126 6.74 6.62 11.82
N SER A 127 5.95 6.20 12.81
CA SER A 127 6.38 6.04 14.20
C SER A 127 7.37 4.88 14.38
N TYR A 128 7.16 3.73 13.72
CA TYR A 128 8.13 2.62 13.75
C TYR A 128 9.53 3.05 13.28
N LEU A 129 9.59 3.90 12.24
CA LEU A 129 10.88 4.40 11.72
C LEU A 129 11.58 5.39 12.66
N GLU A 130 10.88 5.98 13.61
CA GLU A 130 11.46 6.88 14.62
C GLU A 130 12.06 6.14 15.82
N HIS A 131 11.58 4.92 16.10
CA HIS A 131 11.93 4.17 17.31
C HIS A 131 12.96 3.08 17.02
N ASP A 132 14.21 3.28 17.44
CA ASP A 132 15.35 2.41 17.15
C ASP A 132 15.12 0.92 17.45
N ALA A 133 14.43 0.59 18.54
CA ALA A 133 14.20 -0.79 18.96
C ALA A 133 13.22 -1.56 18.06
N ILE A 134 12.34 -0.85 17.35
CA ILE A 134 11.26 -1.41 16.53
C ILE A 134 11.34 -0.92 15.07
N ASN A 135 12.43 -0.25 14.70
CA ASN A 135 12.62 0.29 13.36
C ASN A 135 13.03 -0.85 12.40
N PRO A 136 12.19 -1.18 11.39
CA PRO A 136 12.49 -2.26 10.44
C PRO A 136 13.79 -2.03 9.65
N MET A 137 14.17 -0.77 9.39
CA MET A 137 15.44 -0.45 8.71
C MET A 137 16.66 -0.68 9.60
N LYS A 138 16.58 -0.36 10.90
CA LYS A 138 17.73 -0.48 11.81
C LYS A 138 17.97 -1.92 12.26
N ALA A 139 16.91 -2.68 12.48
CA ALA A 139 17.03 -4.05 12.94
C ALA A 139 17.53 -5.00 11.85
N SER A 140 17.39 -4.65 10.56
CA SER A 140 17.86 -5.49 9.47
C SER A 140 19.31 -5.22 9.07
N GLN A 141 19.97 -4.14 9.54
CA GLN A 141 21.28 -3.65 9.06
C GLN A 141 21.47 -3.82 7.54
N SER A 142 20.40 -3.63 6.77
CA SER A 142 20.34 -4.03 5.37
C SER A 142 19.24 -3.29 4.63
N SER A 143 19.44 -3.18 3.31
CA SER A 143 18.49 -2.61 2.35
C SER A 143 17.07 -3.21 2.41
N LYS A 144 16.91 -4.38 3.04
CA LYS A 144 15.64 -5.11 3.13
C LYS A 144 14.58 -4.38 3.96
N GLY A 145 14.98 -3.73 5.06
CA GLY A 145 14.08 -2.93 5.89
C GLY A 145 13.54 -1.72 5.13
N GLU A 146 14.40 -1.10 4.32
CA GLU A 146 14.04 -0.01 3.41
C GLU A 146 13.05 -0.50 2.35
N GLU A 147 13.35 -1.62 1.69
CA GLU A 147 12.49 -2.24 0.68
C GLU A 147 11.11 -2.61 1.22
N LEU A 148 11.01 -3.15 2.44
CA LEU A 148 9.73 -3.46 3.08
C LEU A 148 8.92 -2.19 3.34
N ALA A 149 9.55 -1.17 3.93
CA ALA A 149 8.86 0.10 4.23
C ALA A 149 8.38 0.79 2.94
N GLN A 150 9.19 0.81 1.87
CA GLN A 150 8.79 1.28 0.55
C GLN A 150 7.61 0.48 -0.03
N CYS A 151 7.67 -0.86 0.08
CA CYS A 151 6.61 -1.73 -0.41
C CYS A 151 5.29 -1.48 0.32
N VAL A 152 5.32 -1.39 1.66
CA VAL A 152 4.14 -1.11 2.48
C VAL A 152 3.55 0.26 2.12
N MET A 153 4.37 1.31 1.99
CA MET A 153 3.87 2.63 1.61
C MET A 153 3.20 2.65 0.24
N GLY A 154 3.82 2.03 -0.76
CA GLY A 154 3.23 1.97 -2.11
C GLY A 154 1.88 1.25 -2.12
N ILE A 155 1.73 0.23 -1.26
CA ILE A 155 0.47 -0.50 -1.13
C ILE A 155 -0.57 0.32 -0.35
N LEU A 156 -0.17 1.06 0.68
CA LEU A 156 -1.07 1.96 1.41
C LEU A 156 -1.63 3.06 0.49
N LEU A 157 -0.79 3.68 -0.35
CA LEU A 157 -1.22 4.63 -1.38
C LEU A 157 -2.21 4.00 -2.36
N PHE A 158 -1.94 2.77 -2.79
CA PHE A 158 -2.85 2.03 -3.67
C PHE A 158 -4.20 1.80 -3.00
N LEU A 159 -4.21 1.31 -1.75
CA LEU A 159 -5.42 0.96 -1.03
C LEU A 159 -6.29 2.20 -0.78
N ASP A 160 -5.67 3.32 -0.42
CA ASP A 160 -6.37 4.59 -0.23
C ASP A 160 -7.02 5.06 -1.53
N ALA A 161 -6.26 5.11 -2.62
CA ALA A 161 -6.75 5.48 -3.94
C ALA A 161 -7.93 4.60 -4.38
N PHE A 162 -7.84 3.28 -4.13
CA PHE A 162 -8.92 2.35 -4.46
C PHE A 162 -10.19 2.63 -3.63
N TYR A 163 -10.03 2.86 -2.32
CA TYR A 163 -11.15 3.16 -1.42
C TYR A 163 -11.82 4.50 -1.73
N ILE A 164 -11.05 5.52 -2.11
CA ILE A 164 -11.58 6.80 -2.59
C ILE A 164 -12.37 6.58 -3.87
N GLY A 165 -11.83 5.80 -4.80
CA GLY A 165 -12.55 5.42 -6.01
C GLY A 165 -13.90 4.76 -5.71
N LEU A 166 -13.94 3.85 -4.73
CA LEU A 166 -15.17 3.17 -4.31
C LEU A 166 -16.20 4.10 -3.65
N THR A 167 -15.76 5.07 -2.85
CA THR A 167 -16.64 5.85 -1.97
C THR A 167 -16.92 7.27 -2.46
N GLY A 168 -16.10 7.78 -3.38
CA GLY A 168 -16.12 9.17 -3.80
C GLY A 168 -15.70 10.17 -2.71
N GLN A 169 -15.09 9.71 -1.61
CA GLN A 169 -14.66 10.57 -0.50
C GLN A 169 -13.19 10.99 -0.67
N TYR A 170 -12.96 12.25 -1.05
CA TYR A 170 -11.64 12.77 -1.46
C TYR A 170 -10.83 13.45 -0.33
N ASP A 171 -11.39 13.65 0.86
CA ASP A 171 -10.79 14.53 1.88
C ASP A 171 -9.52 13.95 2.53
N ASP A 172 -9.39 12.62 2.65
CA ASP A 172 -8.26 11.97 3.33
C ASP A 172 -7.00 11.79 2.45
N THR A 173 -7.12 11.91 1.13
CA THR A 173 -6.03 11.61 0.18
C THR A 173 -4.89 12.63 0.27
N ALA A 174 -5.23 13.90 0.52
CA ALA A 174 -4.23 14.96 0.64
C ALA A 174 -3.35 14.76 1.89
N GLU A 175 -3.95 14.28 2.97
CA GLU A 175 -3.25 14.02 4.21
C GLU A 175 -2.36 12.78 4.11
N LEU A 176 -2.84 11.69 3.50
CA LEU A 176 -2.03 10.51 3.24
C LEU A 176 -0.81 10.85 2.36
N ARG A 177 -1.02 11.58 1.27
CA ARG A 177 0.07 12.00 0.38
C ARG A 177 1.12 12.84 1.12
N ARG A 178 0.70 13.70 2.04
CA ARG A 178 1.62 14.49 2.87
C ARG A 178 2.43 13.57 3.78
N GLU A 179 1.78 12.62 4.46
CA GLU A 179 2.47 11.73 5.38
C GLU A 179 3.43 10.78 4.65
N VAL A 180 3.10 10.29 3.46
CA VAL A 180 4.04 9.47 2.67
C VAL A 180 5.31 10.25 2.30
N ARG A 181 5.21 11.55 1.97
CA ARG A 181 6.40 12.40 1.75
C ARG A 181 7.24 12.52 3.02
N VAL A 182 6.61 12.62 4.18
CA VAL A 182 7.30 12.65 5.48
C VAL A 182 8.05 11.34 5.72
N VAL A 183 7.41 10.20 5.50
CA VAL A 183 8.03 8.87 5.69
C VAL A 183 9.23 8.69 4.76
N LEU A 184 9.11 9.00 3.46
CA LEU A 184 10.23 8.92 2.52
C LEU A 184 11.41 9.80 2.95
N GLY A 185 11.15 11.04 3.38
CA GLY A 185 12.20 11.92 3.87
C GLY A 185 12.88 11.42 5.15
N LYS A 186 12.20 10.61 5.97
CA LYS A 186 12.81 9.93 7.13
C LYS A 186 13.69 8.77 6.66
N MET A 187 13.23 7.99 5.69
CA MET A 187 13.99 6.87 5.13
C MET A 187 15.30 7.32 4.49
N ASP A 188 15.28 8.38 3.67
CA ASP A 188 16.49 8.93 3.04
C ASP A 188 17.54 9.34 4.08
N LYS A 189 17.11 9.98 5.17
CA LYS A 189 18.00 10.35 6.28
C LYS A 189 18.63 9.13 6.94
N LEU A 190 17.88 8.05 7.14
CA LEU A 190 18.37 6.82 7.74
C LEU A 190 19.39 6.12 6.82
N SER A 191 19.12 6.04 5.52
CA SER A 191 20.03 5.43 4.54
C SER A 191 21.34 6.22 4.37
N HIS A 192 21.33 7.54 4.52
CA HIS A 192 22.53 8.38 4.51
C HIS A 192 23.41 8.24 5.77
N LEU A 193 22.88 7.68 6.86
CA LEU A 193 23.64 7.45 8.09
C LEU A 193 24.45 6.14 8.07
N GLY A 194 24.40 5.37 6.98
CA GLY A 194 25.19 4.14 6.80
C GLY A 194 24.77 2.99 7.72
N ILE A 195 23.48 2.96 8.10
CA ILE A 195 22.84 1.88 8.88
C ILE A 195 22.09 0.95 7.93
#